data_AF-A0A1N6V2F6-F1
#
_entry.id   AF-A0A1N6V2F6-F1
#
_cell.length_a   1.000
_cell.length_b   1.000
_cell.length_c   1.000
_cell.angle_alpha   90.00
_cell.angle_beta   90.00
_cell.angle_gamma   90.00
#
_symmetry.space_group_name_H-M   'P 1'
#
loop_
_entity.id
_entity.type
_entity.pdbx_description
1 polymer ?
#
loop_
_entity_poly.entity_id
_entity_poly.type
_entity_poly.pdbx_seq_one_letter_code
_entity_poly.pdbx_strand_id
1 'polypeptide(L)'
;MSIISDEELYALLEGVDAEGEEFRPLCLYALDDVSYRQARRQSLPAELSLRRVEPQAHWQWSSWFGKSQFALYSPALYSSSPLNAVLHHAHGVLPVDGPWTEVIDAALLAWHQWLASQRVIVLEDHPFQGAQIAALVRQMGPACDLVADGDSLLMALKQQQYDWLISDLALAGDDAIHVLGAQPSLSLPVILLSAHDQTLVDGAARLLADKGVRVVGAFTKPLEPSRLLPVLYQLYEGRPTLPARRTDSRRIQNWSGASLGVLATRAAIVPVGERRWVLLASLDMNWETVKQWLAEEGRSPAELTLVVRSQDALLSLPERFSLALQARLAGATLALLIDRPERLSFELLERLPLEAILLGYRVQPQLDHGGLLDSFLQRTRERGCQIYLDDPYALLDARWWEERGFHGRW
;
A
#
# COMPACT_ATOMS: atom_id res chain seq x y z
N MET A 1 43.02 -23.49 5.19
CA MET A 1 41.84 -24.17 5.78
C MET A 1 40.65 -23.31 5.39
N SER A 2 39.78 -23.90 4.56
CA SER A 2 38.78 -23.33 3.65
C SER A 2 38.46 -21.84 3.80
N ILE A 3 39.11 -21.04 2.95
CA ILE A 3 38.70 -19.69 2.56
C ILE A 3 37.49 -19.91 1.64
N ILE A 4 36.34 -19.32 2.00
CA ILE A 4 35.14 -19.28 1.16
C ILE A 4 35.58 -18.80 -0.22
N SER A 5 35.33 -19.61 -1.26
CA SER A 5 35.73 -19.23 -2.61
C SER A 5 34.97 -17.97 -3.04
N ASP A 6 35.55 -17.14 -3.92
CA ASP A 6 34.85 -15.94 -4.41
C ASP A 6 33.50 -16.31 -5.05
N GLU A 7 33.34 -17.51 -5.63
CA GLU A 7 32.06 -18.07 -6.10
C GLU A 7 31.04 -18.29 -4.97
N GLU A 8 31.46 -18.81 -3.81
CA GLU A 8 30.58 -18.96 -2.63
C GLU A 8 30.29 -17.62 -1.95
N LEU A 9 31.21 -16.65 -2.03
CA LEU A 9 30.99 -15.29 -1.56
C LEU A 9 30.00 -14.54 -2.49
N TYR A 10 30.07 -14.76 -3.80
CA TYR A 10 29.07 -14.29 -4.76
C TYR A 10 27.70 -14.95 -4.51
N ALA A 11 27.64 -16.26 -4.25
CA ALA A 11 26.38 -16.94 -3.90
C ALA A 11 25.78 -16.52 -2.53
N LEU A 12 26.59 -15.95 -1.63
CA LEU A 12 26.16 -15.39 -0.34
C LEU A 12 25.80 -13.89 -0.42
N LEU A 13 26.39 -13.15 -1.36
CA LEU A 13 26.12 -11.73 -1.63
C LEU A 13 25.00 -11.53 -2.65
N GLU A 14 24.72 -12.53 -3.50
CA GLU A 14 23.47 -12.69 -4.25
C GLU A 14 22.35 -13.14 -3.30
N GLY A 15 22.04 -12.28 -2.33
CA GLY A 15 20.77 -12.35 -1.63
C GLY A 15 19.65 -12.12 -2.64
N VAL A 16 19.02 -13.21 -3.07
CA VAL A 16 17.79 -13.26 -3.87
C VAL A 16 17.95 -12.57 -5.22
N ASP A 17 18.06 -13.39 -6.26
CA ASP A 17 17.74 -13.06 -7.64
C ASP A 17 16.94 -11.75 -7.77
N ALA A 18 17.62 -10.69 -8.20
CA ALA A 18 17.00 -9.56 -8.88
C ALA A 18 16.52 -10.04 -10.28
N GLU A 19 15.70 -11.08 -10.29
CA GLU A 19 15.00 -11.59 -11.47
C GLU A 19 13.84 -10.64 -11.79
N GLY A 20 14.18 -9.52 -12.46
CA GLY A 20 13.26 -8.72 -13.25
C GLY A 20 12.19 -7.92 -12.49
N GLU A 21 11.77 -6.81 -13.09
CA GLU A 21 10.58 -6.03 -12.72
C GLU A 21 9.26 -6.81 -13.00
N GLU A 22 9.27 -8.13 -12.85
CA GLU A 22 8.15 -9.00 -13.23
C GLU A 22 7.24 -9.23 -12.02
N PHE A 23 5.97 -8.82 -12.17
CA PHE A 23 4.98 -8.95 -11.11
C PHE A 23 4.65 -10.42 -10.85
N ARG A 24 4.80 -10.86 -9.59
CA ARG A 24 4.46 -12.20 -9.14
C ARG A 24 3.26 -12.15 -8.16
N PRO A 25 2.08 -12.67 -8.53
CA PRO A 25 0.87 -12.57 -7.72
C PRO A 25 0.93 -13.40 -6.43
N LEU A 26 1.83 -14.38 -6.30
CA LEU A 26 1.96 -15.17 -5.08
C LEU A 26 3.33 -15.03 -4.42
N CYS A 27 3.33 -15.13 -3.09
CA CYS A 27 4.53 -15.13 -2.27
C CYS A 27 4.52 -16.29 -1.28
N LEU A 28 5.59 -17.08 -1.27
CA LEU A 28 5.83 -18.17 -0.33
C LEU A 28 7.04 -17.83 0.56
N TYR A 29 6.79 -17.69 1.85
CA TYR A 29 7.80 -17.41 2.87
C TYR A 29 8.27 -18.71 3.54
N ALA A 30 9.46 -19.18 3.21
CA ALA A 30 10.10 -20.27 3.94
C ALA A 30 10.62 -19.77 5.29
N LEU A 31 10.06 -20.30 6.38
CA LEU A 31 10.35 -19.87 7.75
C LEU A 31 11.64 -20.47 8.33
N ASP A 32 12.17 -21.48 7.66
CA ASP A 32 13.38 -22.18 8.04
C ASP A 32 14.13 -22.68 6.80
N ASP A 33 15.40 -23.01 7.00
CA ASP A 33 16.30 -23.41 5.93
C ASP A 33 15.94 -24.77 5.30
N VAL A 34 15.32 -25.68 6.07
CA VAL A 34 14.87 -26.99 5.56
C VAL A 34 13.73 -26.77 4.56
N SER A 35 12.75 -25.98 4.95
CA SER A 35 11.61 -25.59 4.12
C SER A 35 12.03 -24.86 2.86
N TYR A 36 12.98 -23.92 2.97
CA TYR A 36 13.50 -23.17 1.83
C TYR A 36 14.18 -24.08 0.81
N ARG A 37 15.08 -24.97 1.26
CA ARG A 37 15.77 -25.92 0.38
C ARG A 37 14.81 -26.92 -0.25
N GLN A 38 13.80 -27.36 0.48
CA GLN A 38 12.79 -28.28 -0.05
C GLN A 38 11.93 -27.60 -1.11
N ALA A 39 11.50 -26.36 -0.88
CA ALA A 39 10.78 -25.57 -1.87
C ALA A 39 11.62 -25.32 -3.13
N ARG A 40 12.91 -24.95 -3.00
CA ARG A 40 13.80 -24.75 -4.17
C ARG A 40 14.07 -26.00 -4.99
N ARG A 41 13.96 -27.20 -4.41
CA ARG A 41 14.11 -28.46 -5.14
C ARG A 41 12.86 -28.82 -5.95
N GLN A 42 11.73 -28.21 -5.64
CA GLN A 42 10.50 -28.35 -6.40
C GLN A 42 10.52 -27.42 -7.61
N SER A 43 9.82 -27.81 -8.67
CA SER A 43 9.58 -26.92 -9.81
C SER A 43 8.46 -25.96 -9.44
N LEU A 44 8.81 -24.79 -8.91
CA LEU A 44 7.84 -23.75 -8.55
C LEU A 44 7.33 -23.01 -9.80
N PRO A 45 6.06 -22.58 -9.83
CA PRO A 45 5.53 -21.71 -10.88
C PRO A 45 6.33 -20.41 -11.00
N ALA A 46 6.44 -19.85 -12.21
CA ALA A 46 7.19 -18.62 -12.46
C ALA A 46 6.57 -17.41 -11.74
N GLU A 47 5.24 -17.44 -11.61
CA GLU A 47 4.40 -16.43 -10.98
C GLU A 47 4.45 -16.47 -9.44
N LEU A 48 5.25 -17.39 -8.86
CA LEU A 48 5.49 -17.50 -7.42
C LEU A 48 6.84 -16.88 -7.05
N SER A 49 6.84 -16.02 -6.03
CA SER A 49 8.07 -15.60 -5.36
C SER A 49 8.34 -16.47 -4.14
N LEU A 50 9.56 -17.00 -4.02
CA LEU A 50 10.02 -17.74 -2.84
C LEU A 50 10.97 -16.86 -2.04
N ARG A 51 10.69 -16.64 -0.76
CA ARG A 51 11.51 -15.82 0.14
C ARG A 51 11.86 -16.60 1.41
N ARG A 52 13.10 -16.50 1.87
CA ARG A 52 13.50 -17.06 3.18
C ARG A 52 13.37 -15.98 4.26
N VAL A 53 12.71 -16.29 5.37
CA VAL A 53 12.47 -15.34 6.48
C VAL A 53 12.54 -16.07 7.81
N GLU A 54 13.02 -15.41 8.87
CA GLU A 54 13.00 -15.97 10.23
C GLU A 54 11.77 -15.49 11.02
N PRO A 55 10.94 -16.41 11.58
CA PRO A 55 9.73 -16.04 12.29
C PRO A 55 10.04 -15.43 13.67
N GLN A 56 9.35 -14.33 14.00
CA GLN A 56 9.49 -13.65 15.28
C GLN A 56 8.28 -13.89 16.19
N ALA A 57 8.49 -13.84 17.51
CA ALA A 57 7.46 -14.16 18.51
C ALA A 57 6.24 -13.22 18.49
N HIS A 58 6.36 -12.02 17.93
CA HIS A 58 5.30 -11.03 17.82
C HIS A 58 4.44 -11.13 16.55
N TRP A 59 4.69 -12.11 15.69
CA TRP A 59 3.92 -12.32 14.45
C TRP A 59 2.45 -12.67 14.72
N GLN A 60 1.54 -12.04 13.98
CA GLN A 60 0.10 -12.37 14.01
C GLN A 60 -0.25 -13.35 12.88
N TRP A 61 -0.08 -14.64 13.21
CA TRP A 61 -0.22 -15.76 12.28
C TRP A 61 -1.63 -15.96 11.69
N SER A 62 -2.67 -15.39 12.30
CA SER A 62 -4.07 -15.55 11.85
C SER A 62 -4.55 -14.47 10.86
N SER A 63 -3.77 -13.41 10.62
CA SER A 63 -4.22 -12.23 9.86
C SER A 63 -3.25 -11.79 8.75
N TRP A 64 -2.10 -12.45 8.63
CA TRP A 64 -1.08 -12.09 7.67
C TRP A 64 -1.25 -12.83 6.33
N PHE A 65 -1.46 -14.14 6.36
CA PHE A 65 -1.54 -14.95 5.13
C PHE A 65 -2.95 -14.90 4.54
N GLY A 66 -3.09 -14.08 3.49
CA GLY A 66 -4.32 -13.87 2.71
C GLY A 66 -4.55 -14.96 1.65
N LYS A 67 -5.02 -14.56 0.45
CA LYS A 67 -5.28 -15.50 -0.66
C LYS A 67 -4.03 -15.85 -1.46
N SER A 68 -2.97 -15.05 -1.31
CA SER A 68 -1.81 -15.04 -2.18
C SER A 68 -0.47 -15.14 -1.45
N GLN A 69 -0.49 -14.97 -0.13
CA GLN A 69 0.69 -15.01 0.72
C GLN A 69 0.62 -16.26 1.59
N PHE A 70 1.69 -17.04 1.61
CA PHE A 70 1.77 -18.30 2.34
C PHE A 70 3.10 -18.41 3.07
N ALA A 71 3.13 -19.13 4.18
CA ALA A 71 4.37 -19.51 4.85
C ALA A 71 4.58 -21.03 4.78
N LEU A 72 5.84 -21.46 4.66
CA LEU A 72 6.25 -22.84 4.65
C LEU A 72 7.20 -23.11 5.81
N TYR A 73 6.93 -24.15 6.61
CA TYR A 73 7.78 -24.51 7.74
C TYR A 73 7.94 -26.02 7.92
N SER A 74 9.00 -26.43 8.59
CA SER A 74 9.28 -27.82 8.94
C SER A 74 8.76 -28.15 10.34
N PRO A 75 7.68 -28.94 10.51
CA PRO A 75 7.11 -29.22 11.83
C PRO A 75 8.11 -29.84 12.82
N ALA A 76 9.06 -30.63 12.31
CA ALA A 76 10.12 -31.24 13.12
C ALA A 76 10.97 -30.19 13.86
N LEU A 77 11.34 -29.09 13.20
CA LEU A 77 12.15 -28.01 13.78
C LEU A 77 11.41 -27.18 14.82
N TYR A 78 10.08 -27.06 14.68
CA TYR A 78 9.26 -26.27 15.58
C TYR A 78 8.58 -27.09 16.68
N SER A 79 8.76 -28.41 16.71
CA SER A 79 8.12 -29.31 17.68
C SER A 79 8.26 -28.88 19.15
N SER A 80 9.44 -28.37 19.54
CA SER A 80 9.73 -27.84 20.89
C SER A 80 9.65 -26.31 20.99
N SER A 81 9.28 -25.61 19.92
CA SER A 81 9.17 -24.15 19.88
C SER A 81 7.83 -23.68 20.47
N PRO A 82 7.79 -22.55 21.18
CA PRO A 82 6.53 -21.93 21.60
C PRO A 82 5.65 -21.54 20.40
N LEU A 83 6.22 -21.42 19.20
CA LEU A 83 5.50 -21.13 17.96
C LEU A 83 4.72 -22.32 17.41
N ASN A 84 5.01 -23.56 17.85
CA ASN A 84 4.43 -24.78 17.27
C ASN A 84 2.90 -24.76 17.19
N ALA A 85 2.27 -24.46 18.33
CA ALA A 85 0.81 -24.41 18.43
C ALA A 85 0.21 -23.32 17.55
N VAL A 86 0.94 -22.22 17.34
CA VAL A 86 0.47 -21.09 16.54
C VAL A 86 0.61 -21.39 15.05
N LEU A 87 1.76 -21.92 14.62
CA LEU A 87 2.02 -22.33 13.24
C LEU A 87 1.02 -23.38 12.74
N HIS A 88 0.68 -24.36 13.58
CA HIS A 88 -0.25 -25.43 13.21
C HIS A 88 -1.69 -24.98 12.95
N HIS A 89 -2.14 -23.89 13.58
CA HIS A 89 -3.53 -23.42 13.48
C HIS A 89 -3.67 -22.16 12.60
N ALA A 90 -2.56 -21.62 12.13
CA ALA A 90 -2.52 -20.40 11.37
C ALA A 90 -2.98 -20.64 9.93
N HIS A 91 -3.95 -19.85 9.48
CA HIS A 91 -4.38 -19.86 8.09
C HIS A 91 -3.19 -19.46 7.18
N GLY A 92 -3.01 -20.16 6.06
CA GLY A 92 -1.93 -19.88 5.10
C GLY A 92 -0.51 -20.24 5.57
N VAL A 93 -0.36 -20.87 6.73
CA VAL A 93 0.90 -21.49 7.16
C VAL A 93 0.84 -22.98 6.86
N LEU A 94 1.78 -23.44 6.04
CA LEU A 94 1.76 -24.75 5.42
C LEU A 94 2.95 -25.58 5.93
N PRO A 95 2.74 -26.84 6.35
CA PRO A 95 3.82 -27.73 6.72
C PRO A 95 4.52 -28.26 5.46
N VAL A 96 5.85 -28.33 5.48
CA VAL A 96 6.69 -28.72 4.32
C VAL A 96 6.49 -30.18 3.89
N ASP A 97 6.05 -31.02 4.82
CA ASP A 97 5.68 -32.42 4.63
C ASP A 97 4.20 -32.62 4.24
N GLY A 98 3.41 -31.54 4.18
CA GLY A 98 2.03 -31.55 3.70
C GLY A 98 1.90 -31.25 2.19
N PRO A 99 0.66 -31.23 1.67
CA PRO A 99 0.36 -30.96 0.25
C PRO A 99 0.38 -29.46 -0.08
N TRP A 100 1.43 -28.75 0.34
CA TRP A 100 1.49 -27.29 0.21
C TRP A 100 1.54 -26.81 -1.24
N THR A 101 2.11 -27.60 -2.16
CA THR A 101 2.14 -27.29 -3.59
C THR A 101 0.74 -27.18 -4.19
N GLU A 102 -0.18 -28.09 -3.82
CA GLU A 102 -1.57 -28.08 -4.28
C GLU A 102 -2.31 -26.82 -3.82
N VAL A 103 -1.99 -26.33 -2.62
CA VAL A 103 -2.54 -25.07 -2.10
C VAL A 103 -2.06 -23.87 -2.91
N ILE A 104 -0.77 -23.85 -3.26
CA ILE A 104 -0.19 -22.78 -4.09
C ILE A 104 -0.77 -22.81 -5.50
N ASP A 105 -0.89 -23.98 -6.11
CA ASP A 105 -1.47 -24.14 -7.45
C ASP A 105 -2.94 -23.70 -7.47
N ALA A 106 -3.70 -24.06 -6.44
CA ALA A 106 -5.09 -23.62 -6.29
C ALA A 106 -5.20 -22.08 -6.13
N ALA A 107 -4.28 -21.46 -5.40
CA ALA A 107 -4.25 -20.01 -5.22
C ALA A 107 -3.88 -19.27 -6.53
N LEU A 108 -2.93 -19.80 -7.30
CA LEU A 108 -2.63 -19.29 -8.65
C LEU A 108 -3.81 -19.42 -9.59
N LEU A 109 -4.49 -20.58 -9.58
CA LEU A 109 -5.69 -20.79 -10.37
C LEU A 109 -6.79 -19.81 -9.98
N ALA A 110 -6.99 -19.55 -8.69
CA ALA A 110 -7.99 -18.60 -8.21
C ALA A 110 -7.69 -17.17 -8.69
N TRP A 111 -6.43 -16.74 -8.69
CA TRP A 111 -6.01 -15.46 -9.26
C TRP A 111 -6.35 -15.35 -10.74
N HIS A 112 -5.97 -16.36 -11.54
CA HIS A 112 -6.25 -16.37 -12.98
C HIS A 112 -7.76 -16.42 -13.29
N GLN A 113 -8.53 -17.20 -12.53
CA GLN A 113 -9.99 -17.24 -12.66
C GLN A 113 -10.64 -15.91 -12.32
N TRP A 114 -10.17 -15.25 -11.25
CA TRP A 114 -10.64 -13.92 -10.90
C TRP A 114 -10.34 -12.91 -12.00
N LEU A 115 -9.11 -12.91 -12.55
CA LEU A 115 -8.75 -12.05 -13.68
C LEU A 115 -9.65 -12.31 -14.90
N ALA A 116 -9.84 -13.57 -15.26
CA ALA A 116 -10.68 -13.96 -16.40
C ALA A 116 -12.17 -13.61 -16.21
N SER A 117 -12.64 -13.49 -14.96
CA SER A 117 -14.00 -13.06 -14.68
C SER A 117 -14.19 -11.54 -14.79
N GLN A 118 -13.11 -10.76 -14.84
CA GLN A 118 -13.20 -9.31 -14.91
C GLN A 118 -13.61 -8.84 -16.32
N ARG A 119 -14.36 -7.74 -16.36
CA ARG A 119 -14.70 -7.00 -17.58
C ARG A 119 -14.16 -5.58 -17.49
N VAL A 120 -13.28 -5.23 -18.44
CA VAL A 120 -12.67 -3.91 -18.57
C VAL A 120 -13.31 -3.18 -19.75
N ILE A 121 -13.60 -1.90 -19.57
CA ILE A 121 -13.89 -0.99 -20.67
C ILE A 121 -12.71 -0.05 -20.87
N VAL A 122 -12.30 0.14 -22.12
CA VAL A 122 -11.24 1.07 -22.51
C VAL A 122 -11.88 2.24 -23.25
N LEU A 123 -11.66 3.47 -22.76
CA LEU A 123 -12.04 4.71 -23.43
C LEU A 123 -10.80 5.31 -24.09
N GLU A 124 -10.75 5.22 -25.43
CA GLU A 124 -9.63 5.66 -26.25
C GLU A 124 -10.13 5.93 -27.67
N ASP A 125 -9.97 7.17 -28.12
CA ASP A 125 -10.45 7.66 -29.41
C ASP A 125 -9.54 7.20 -30.57
N HIS A 126 -8.26 6.97 -30.31
CA HIS A 126 -7.33 6.53 -31.34
C HIS A 126 -7.43 5.01 -31.57
N PRO A 127 -7.90 4.54 -32.74
CA PRO A 127 -8.24 3.13 -32.96
C PRO A 127 -7.05 2.17 -32.79
N PHE A 128 -5.85 2.60 -33.22
CA PHE A 128 -4.64 1.79 -33.06
C PHE A 128 -4.19 1.67 -31.60
N GLN A 129 -4.20 2.77 -30.84
CA GLN A 129 -3.80 2.77 -29.43
C GLN A 129 -4.81 1.96 -28.61
N GLY A 130 -6.11 2.16 -28.88
CA GLY A 130 -7.19 1.43 -28.22
C GLY A 130 -7.11 -0.07 -28.48
N ALA A 131 -6.78 -0.47 -29.72
CA ALA A 131 -6.56 -1.87 -30.05
C ALA A 131 -5.36 -2.48 -29.31
N GLN A 132 -4.26 -1.72 -29.15
CA GLN A 132 -3.09 -2.18 -28.39
C GLN A 132 -3.39 -2.37 -26.91
N ILE A 133 -4.04 -1.38 -26.27
CA ILE A 133 -4.45 -1.46 -24.86
C ILE A 133 -5.42 -2.63 -24.66
N ALA A 134 -6.42 -2.77 -25.53
CA ALA A 134 -7.39 -3.85 -25.44
C ALA A 134 -6.75 -5.23 -25.65
N ALA A 135 -5.75 -5.35 -26.54
CA ALA A 135 -5.01 -6.59 -26.72
C ALA A 135 -4.20 -6.94 -25.47
N LEU A 136 -3.51 -5.97 -24.87
CA LEU A 136 -2.76 -6.16 -23.62
C LEU A 136 -3.68 -6.59 -22.47
N VAL A 137 -4.83 -5.94 -22.30
CA VAL A 137 -5.83 -6.32 -21.29
C VAL A 137 -6.31 -7.75 -21.49
N ARG A 138 -6.65 -8.13 -22.72
CA ARG A 138 -7.10 -9.51 -23.03
C ARG A 138 -5.98 -10.53 -22.82
N GLN A 139 -4.72 -10.19 -23.08
CA GLN A 139 -3.58 -11.08 -22.82
C GLN A 139 -3.40 -11.37 -21.33
N MET A 140 -3.76 -10.44 -20.45
CA MET A 140 -3.74 -10.66 -19.00
C MET A 140 -4.92 -11.50 -18.49
N GLY A 141 -5.95 -11.75 -19.31
CA GLY A 141 -7.12 -12.56 -18.95
C GLY A 141 -8.49 -11.87 -19.00
N PRO A 142 -8.66 -10.62 -18.52
CA PRO A 142 -9.95 -9.95 -18.52
C PRO A 142 -10.61 -9.81 -19.90
N ALA A 143 -11.94 -9.81 -19.94
CA ALA A 143 -12.67 -9.38 -21.13
C ALA A 143 -12.49 -7.86 -21.30
N CYS A 144 -12.39 -7.40 -22.55
CA CYS A 144 -12.15 -5.99 -22.83
C CYS A 144 -13.04 -5.49 -23.96
N ASP A 145 -13.79 -4.42 -23.69
CA ASP A 145 -14.53 -3.65 -24.69
C ASP A 145 -13.82 -2.29 -24.92
N LEU A 146 -13.86 -1.78 -26.15
CA LEU A 146 -13.24 -0.52 -26.54
C LEU A 146 -14.33 0.45 -26.99
N VAL A 147 -14.30 1.67 -26.46
CA VAL A 147 -15.18 2.79 -26.83
C VAL A 147 -14.34 4.02 -27.16
N ALA A 148 -14.79 4.80 -28.14
CA ALA A 148 -14.01 5.94 -28.66
C ALA A 148 -14.33 7.27 -27.98
N ASP A 149 -15.49 7.39 -27.34
CA ASP A 149 -15.99 8.64 -26.79
C ASP A 149 -16.88 8.43 -25.55
N GLY A 150 -17.20 9.55 -24.87
CA GLY A 150 -18.00 9.55 -23.65
C GLY A 150 -19.42 9.05 -23.84
N ASP A 151 -20.06 9.32 -24.98
CA ASP A 151 -21.43 8.87 -25.26
C ASP A 151 -21.48 7.35 -25.41
N SER A 152 -20.51 6.78 -26.13
CA SER A 152 -20.31 5.34 -26.29
C SER A 152 -20.00 4.67 -24.96
N LEU A 153 -19.16 5.29 -24.12
CA LEU A 153 -18.90 4.82 -22.75
C LEU A 153 -20.20 4.76 -21.94
N LEU A 154 -21.00 5.83 -21.94
CA LEU A 154 -22.26 5.88 -21.20
C LEU A 154 -23.28 4.86 -21.71
N MET A 155 -23.34 4.63 -23.02
CA MET A 155 -24.18 3.59 -23.60
C MET A 155 -23.73 2.19 -23.15
N ALA A 156 -22.43 1.91 -23.18
CA ALA A 156 -21.88 0.63 -22.76
C ALA A 156 -22.14 0.35 -21.26
N LEU A 157 -21.91 1.36 -20.40
CA LEU A 157 -22.17 1.28 -18.95
C LEU A 157 -23.66 1.05 -18.62
N LYS A 158 -24.58 1.44 -19.50
CA LYS A 158 -26.02 1.15 -19.35
C LYS A 158 -26.39 -0.26 -19.80
N GLN A 159 -25.67 -0.82 -20.75
CA GLN A 159 -25.97 -2.13 -21.34
C GLN A 159 -25.49 -3.27 -20.44
N GLN A 160 -24.36 -3.09 -19.75
CA GLN A 160 -23.79 -4.11 -18.88
C GLN A 160 -22.90 -3.50 -17.80
N GLN A 161 -22.58 -4.32 -16.79
CA GLN A 161 -21.64 -3.95 -15.74
C GLN A 161 -20.20 -4.20 -16.18
N TYR A 162 -19.33 -3.30 -15.77
CA TYR A 162 -17.88 -3.40 -15.92
C TYR A 162 -17.24 -3.34 -14.53
N ASP A 163 -16.05 -3.91 -14.42
CA ASP A 163 -15.27 -3.92 -13.18
C ASP A 163 -14.23 -2.79 -13.18
N TRP A 164 -13.69 -2.44 -14.36
CA TRP A 164 -12.60 -1.46 -14.53
C TRP A 164 -12.78 -0.58 -15.76
N LEU A 165 -12.38 0.68 -15.64
CA LEU A 165 -12.30 1.63 -16.76
C LEU A 165 -10.83 2.02 -16.91
N ILE A 166 -10.30 1.81 -18.11
CA ILE A 166 -9.02 2.39 -18.52
C ILE A 166 -9.37 3.54 -19.46
N SER A 167 -8.98 4.76 -19.14
CA SER A 167 -9.28 5.93 -19.95
C SER A 167 -7.99 6.59 -20.40
N ASP A 168 -7.88 6.90 -21.69
CA ASP A 168 -6.95 7.94 -22.11
C ASP A 168 -7.39 9.28 -21.52
N LEU A 169 -6.42 10.12 -21.19
CA LEU A 169 -6.65 11.46 -20.68
C LEU A 169 -7.05 12.42 -21.81
N ALA A 170 -6.40 12.29 -22.96
CA ALA A 170 -6.60 13.17 -24.10
C ALA A 170 -7.48 12.50 -25.16
N LEU A 171 -8.77 12.84 -25.21
CA LEU A 171 -9.69 12.30 -26.21
C LEU A 171 -9.98 13.36 -27.29
N ALA A 172 -10.26 12.94 -28.52
CA ALA A 172 -10.66 13.84 -29.59
C ALA A 172 -11.97 14.56 -29.25
N GLY A 173 -11.87 15.86 -28.96
CA GLY A 173 -13.01 16.76 -28.75
C GLY A 173 -13.38 17.02 -27.30
N ASP A 174 -12.93 16.19 -26.35
CA ASP A 174 -13.17 16.37 -24.91
C ASP A 174 -12.03 15.78 -24.06
N ASP A 175 -11.92 16.18 -22.80
CA ASP A 175 -10.94 15.65 -21.84
C ASP A 175 -11.61 14.59 -20.96
N ALA A 176 -10.92 13.49 -20.61
CA ALA A 176 -11.44 12.51 -19.66
C ALA A 176 -11.85 13.12 -18.30
N ILE A 177 -11.21 14.21 -17.86
CA ILE A 177 -11.59 15.02 -16.70
C ILE A 177 -13.00 15.61 -16.86
N HIS A 178 -13.41 15.96 -18.08
CA HIS A 178 -14.75 16.42 -18.40
C HIS A 178 -15.73 15.24 -18.44
N VAL A 179 -15.43 14.23 -19.26
CA VAL A 179 -16.30 13.05 -19.48
C VAL A 179 -16.58 12.32 -18.18
N LEU A 180 -15.53 11.96 -17.43
CA LEU A 180 -15.66 11.21 -16.17
C LEU A 180 -16.07 12.11 -15.01
N GLY A 181 -15.61 13.36 -15.01
CA GLY A 181 -15.99 14.34 -13.98
C GLY A 181 -17.47 14.72 -14.01
N ALA A 182 -18.14 14.60 -15.16
CA ALA A 182 -19.58 14.75 -15.30
C ALA A 182 -20.37 13.55 -14.74
N GLN A 183 -19.69 12.46 -14.37
CA GLN A 183 -20.28 11.20 -13.91
C GLN A 183 -19.82 10.83 -12.50
N PRO A 184 -20.09 11.64 -11.47
CA PRO A 184 -19.65 11.37 -10.09
C PRO A 184 -20.30 10.11 -9.48
N SER A 185 -21.36 9.58 -10.11
CA SER A 185 -21.98 8.31 -9.72
C SER A 185 -21.25 7.06 -10.24
N LEU A 186 -20.22 7.24 -11.08
CA LEU A 186 -19.37 6.17 -11.57
C LEU A 186 -18.53 5.62 -10.41
N SER A 187 -19.04 4.58 -9.75
CA SER A 187 -18.35 3.90 -8.63
C SER A 187 -17.18 3.01 -9.09
N LEU A 188 -16.97 2.95 -10.39
CA LEU A 188 -16.10 2.02 -11.05
C LEU A 188 -14.65 2.53 -10.99
N PRO A 189 -13.70 1.71 -10.53
CA PRO A 189 -12.30 2.10 -10.44
C PRO A 189 -11.69 2.44 -11.80
N VAL A 190 -11.05 3.61 -11.87
CA VAL A 190 -10.53 4.23 -13.09
C VAL A 190 -9.01 4.18 -13.11
N ILE A 191 -8.44 3.80 -14.25
CA ILE A 191 -7.01 3.88 -14.55
C ILE A 191 -6.83 4.90 -15.67
N LEU A 192 -6.03 5.93 -15.43
CA LEU A 192 -5.74 6.97 -16.42
C LEU A 192 -4.46 6.64 -17.18
N LEU A 193 -4.50 6.82 -18.49
CA LEU A 193 -3.36 6.76 -19.37
C LEU A 193 -3.13 8.12 -20.03
N SER A 194 -1.88 8.47 -20.31
CA SER A 194 -1.58 9.69 -21.06
C SER A 194 -0.26 9.56 -21.81
N ALA A 195 -0.16 10.21 -22.97
CA ALA A 195 1.10 10.38 -23.69
C ALA A 195 1.97 11.53 -23.12
N HIS A 196 1.43 12.31 -22.18
CA HIS A 196 2.14 13.40 -21.51
C HIS A 196 3.02 12.88 -20.36
N ASP A 197 3.84 13.77 -19.79
CA ASP A 197 4.68 13.41 -18.65
C ASP A 197 3.85 13.02 -17.42
N GLN A 198 4.49 12.31 -16.48
CA GLN A 198 3.83 11.80 -15.29
C GLN A 198 3.22 12.91 -14.44
N THR A 199 3.78 14.13 -14.45
CA THR A 199 3.27 15.25 -13.64
C THR A 199 1.88 15.72 -14.10
N LEU A 200 1.62 15.70 -15.41
CA LEU A 200 0.31 16.00 -15.98
C LEU A 200 -0.71 14.90 -15.68
N VAL A 201 -0.32 13.62 -15.78
CA VAL A 201 -1.22 12.49 -15.47
C VAL A 201 -1.63 12.52 -14.00
N ASP A 202 -0.67 12.79 -13.13
CA ASP A 202 -0.83 12.94 -11.70
C ASP A 202 -1.82 14.09 -11.36
N GLY A 203 -1.68 15.24 -12.04
CA GLY A 203 -2.59 16.37 -11.90
C GLY A 203 -4.02 16.07 -12.34
N ALA A 204 -4.19 15.35 -13.44
CA ALA A 204 -5.50 14.92 -13.93
C ALA A 204 -6.20 13.93 -12.99
N ALA A 205 -5.45 12.93 -12.50
CA ALA A 205 -5.93 11.98 -11.51
C ALA A 205 -6.45 12.70 -10.26
N ARG A 206 -5.73 13.72 -9.79
CA ARG A 206 -6.14 14.55 -8.66
C ARG A 206 -7.45 15.30 -8.92
N LEU A 207 -7.58 15.96 -10.07
CA LEU A 207 -8.80 16.69 -10.42
C LEU A 207 -10.03 15.78 -10.51
N LEU A 208 -9.87 14.55 -11.00
CA LEU A 208 -10.93 13.56 -11.07
C LEU A 208 -11.30 13.01 -9.69
N ALA A 209 -10.31 12.74 -8.85
CA ALA A 209 -10.52 12.34 -7.46
C ALA A 209 -11.31 13.40 -6.66
N ASP A 210 -10.97 14.69 -6.84
CA ASP A 210 -11.68 15.81 -6.22
C ASP A 210 -13.15 15.90 -6.67
N LYS A 211 -13.47 15.41 -7.89
CA LYS A 211 -14.84 15.28 -8.41
C LYS A 211 -15.55 13.99 -7.97
N GLY A 212 -14.92 13.16 -7.13
CA GLY A 212 -15.49 11.92 -6.60
C GLY A 212 -15.28 10.68 -7.46
N VAL A 213 -14.48 10.76 -8.52
CA VAL A 213 -14.12 9.60 -9.37
C VAL A 213 -13.07 8.76 -8.65
N ARG A 214 -13.27 7.44 -8.65
CA ARG A 214 -12.35 6.51 -7.98
C ARG A 214 -11.16 6.18 -8.88
N VAL A 215 -10.17 7.07 -8.96
CA VAL A 215 -8.92 6.81 -9.70
C VAL A 215 -8.01 5.90 -8.88
N VAL A 216 -7.69 4.71 -9.40
CA VAL A 216 -6.87 3.68 -8.74
C VAL A 216 -5.47 3.52 -9.37
N GLY A 217 -5.24 4.15 -10.53
CA GLY A 217 -3.95 4.15 -11.22
C GLY A 217 -3.86 5.29 -12.23
N ALA A 218 -2.65 5.79 -12.47
CA ALA A 218 -2.38 6.90 -13.38
C ALA A 218 -0.98 6.70 -13.99
N PHE A 219 -0.93 6.37 -15.28
CA PHE A 219 0.30 5.93 -15.94
C PHE A 219 0.56 6.68 -17.24
N THR A 220 1.83 6.83 -17.58
CA THR A 220 2.22 7.23 -18.93
C THR A 220 2.08 6.07 -19.92
N LYS A 221 1.80 6.37 -21.18
CA LYS A 221 1.85 5.41 -22.28
C LYS A 221 3.33 5.16 -22.67
N PRO A 222 3.72 3.93 -23.07
CA PRO A 222 2.89 2.73 -23.22
C PRO A 222 2.51 2.11 -21.86
N LEU A 223 1.31 1.55 -21.77
CA LEU A 223 0.89 0.78 -20.60
C LEU A 223 1.57 -0.60 -20.65
N GLU A 224 2.22 -0.98 -19.55
CA GLU A 224 2.89 -2.28 -19.41
C GLU A 224 2.17 -3.17 -18.38
N PRO A 225 2.17 -4.51 -18.56
CA PRO A 225 1.54 -5.43 -17.60
C PRO A 225 2.10 -5.30 -16.18
N SER A 226 3.40 -5.07 -16.04
CA SER A 226 4.10 -4.87 -14.75
C SER A 226 3.52 -3.71 -13.92
N ARG A 227 2.89 -2.72 -14.57
CA ARG A 227 2.24 -1.58 -13.91
C ARG A 227 0.77 -1.82 -13.61
N LEU A 228 0.08 -2.60 -14.45
CA LEU A 228 -1.36 -2.84 -14.32
C LEU A 228 -1.68 -3.99 -13.37
N LEU A 229 -0.92 -5.09 -13.43
CA LEU A 229 -1.16 -6.28 -12.59
C LEU A 229 -1.12 -5.98 -11.08
N PRO A 230 -0.21 -5.14 -10.54
CA PRO A 230 -0.23 -4.79 -9.12
C PRO A 230 -1.50 -4.07 -8.69
N VAL A 231 -2.03 -3.18 -9.55
CA VAL A 231 -3.29 -2.47 -9.27
C VAL A 231 -4.41 -3.51 -9.18
N LEU A 232 -4.55 -4.36 -10.20
CA LEU A 232 -5.57 -5.43 -10.23
C LEU A 232 -5.44 -6.37 -9.03
N TYR A 233 -4.21 -6.69 -8.63
CA TYR A 233 -3.93 -7.54 -7.50
C TYR A 233 -4.40 -6.96 -6.16
N GLN A 234 -4.23 -5.64 -5.93
CA GLN A 234 -4.78 -4.98 -4.74
C GLN A 234 -6.30 -5.12 -4.64
N LEU A 235 -6.97 -5.25 -5.78
CA LEU A 235 -8.42 -5.36 -5.84
C LEU A 235 -8.88 -6.80 -5.62
N TYR A 236 -8.12 -7.78 -6.10
CA TYR A 236 -8.32 -9.20 -5.80
C TYR A 236 -8.14 -9.54 -4.32
N GLU A 237 -7.08 -9.02 -3.71
CA GLU A 237 -6.83 -9.14 -2.26
C GLU A 237 -7.93 -8.44 -1.45
N GLY A 238 -8.53 -7.41 -2.04
CA GLY A 238 -9.63 -6.66 -1.43
C GLY A 238 -9.15 -5.79 -0.27
N ARG A 239 -10.06 -5.46 0.64
CA ARG A 239 -9.68 -4.70 1.85
C ARG A 239 -8.89 -5.66 2.75
N PRO A 240 -7.62 -5.36 3.12
CA PRO A 240 -6.92 -6.15 4.12
C PRO A 240 -7.80 -6.27 5.36
N THR A 241 -8.02 -7.52 5.80
CA THR A 241 -8.60 -7.82 7.11
C THR A 241 -7.59 -7.35 8.16
N LEU A 242 -7.75 -6.10 8.59
CA LEU A 242 -7.05 -5.59 9.75
C LEU A 242 -7.33 -6.55 10.91
N PRO A 243 -6.30 -6.96 11.69
CA PRO A 243 -6.50 -7.89 12.79
C PRO A 243 -7.62 -7.40 13.72
N ALA A 244 -8.45 -8.34 14.17
CA ALA A 244 -9.60 -8.06 15.04
C ALA A 244 -9.21 -7.37 16.37
N ARG A 245 -7.95 -7.49 16.78
CA ARG A 245 -7.36 -6.62 17.80
C ARG A 245 -6.90 -5.31 17.16
N ARG A 246 -7.81 -4.34 17.13
CA ARG A 246 -7.39 -2.93 17.17
C ARG A 246 -6.57 -2.77 18.44
N THR A 247 -5.25 -2.77 18.34
CA THR A 247 -4.46 -2.21 19.42
C THR A 247 -4.85 -0.74 19.50
N ASP A 248 -5.23 -0.27 20.69
CA ASP A 248 -5.59 1.14 20.88
C ASP A 248 -4.39 2.08 20.70
N SER A 249 -3.20 1.51 20.45
CA SER A 249 -1.93 2.17 20.22
C SER A 249 -1.05 1.46 19.18
N ARG A 250 -0.18 2.23 18.53
CA ARG A 250 0.83 1.85 17.53
C ARG A 250 2.10 2.65 17.83
N ARG A 251 3.29 2.04 17.82
CA ARG A 251 4.53 2.73 18.21
C ARG A 251 5.30 3.14 16.97
N ILE A 252 5.58 4.44 16.83
CA ILE A 252 6.44 4.99 15.79
C ILE A 252 7.88 4.81 16.23
N GLN A 253 8.69 4.14 15.41
CA GLN A 253 10.08 3.83 15.69
C GLN A 253 10.95 4.16 14.49
N ASN A 254 12.19 4.54 14.71
CA ASN A 254 13.19 4.55 13.65
C ASN A 254 13.69 3.12 13.35
N TRP A 255 14.53 2.98 12.33
CA TRP A 255 15.14 1.68 11.98
C TRP A 255 16.05 1.09 13.05
N SER A 256 16.62 1.90 13.95
CA SER A 256 17.41 1.41 15.10
C SER A 256 16.54 0.90 16.26
N GLY A 257 15.22 1.02 16.17
CA GLY A 257 14.27 0.59 17.19
C GLY A 257 14.00 1.63 18.28
N ALA A 258 14.59 2.82 18.19
CA ALA A 258 14.30 3.92 19.11
C ALA A 258 12.86 4.42 18.91
N SER A 259 12.10 4.49 20.01
CA SER A 259 10.72 5.00 19.99
C SER A 259 10.73 6.51 19.79
N LEU A 260 9.97 6.97 18.79
CA LEU A 260 9.73 8.39 18.51
C LEU A 260 8.36 8.85 19.02
N GLY A 261 7.48 7.91 19.36
CA GLY A 261 6.21 8.14 20.00
C GLY A 261 5.21 7.01 19.80
N VAL A 262 4.01 7.20 20.30
CA VAL A 262 2.93 6.22 20.24
C VAL A 262 1.68 6.88 19.66
N LEU A 263 1.26 6.41 18.48
CA LEU A 263 -0.02 6.71 17.87
C LEU A 263 -1.11 5.96 18.61
N ALA A 264 -1.94 6.69 19.34
CA ALA A 264 -2.90 6.07 20.23
C ALA A 264 -4.25 6.80 20.21
N THR A 265 -5.31 6.08 20.57
CA THR A 265 -6.60 6.70 20.85
C THR A 265 -6.52 7.54 22.13
N ARG A 266 -7.49 8.43 22.34
CA ARG A 266 -7.57 9.24 23.55
C ARG A 266 -7.63 8.40 24.85
N ALA A 267 -8.21 7.20 24.78
CA ALA A 267 -8.38 6.31 25.92
C ALA A 267 -7.15 5.43 26.19
N ALA A 268 -6.24 5.30 25.23
CA ALA A 268 -5.08 4.42 25.35
C ALA A 268 -4.01 5.02 26.27
N ILE A 269 -3.49 4.22 27.20
CA ILE A 269 -2.40 4.64 28.08
C ILE A 269 -1.10 4.71 27.27
N VAL A 270 -0.47 5.88 27.23
CA VAL A 270 0.86 6.07 26.64
C VAL A 270 1.89 6.27 27.76
N PRO A 271 3.07 5.64 27.74
CA PRO A 271 4.11 5.84 28.74
C PRO A 271 4.57 7.30 28.84
N VAL A 272 4.73 7.81 30.06
CA VAL A 272 5.25 9.17 30.31
C VAL A 272 6.68 9.27 29.75
N GLY A 273 6.97 10.34 29.01
CA GLY A 273 8.24 10.53 28.29
C GLY A 273 8.25 10.05 26.83
N GLU A 274 7.28 9.24 26.39
CA GLU A 274 7.05 9.00 24.95
C GLU A 274 6.10 10.04 24.39
N ARG A 275 6.38 10.59 23.20
CA ARG A 275 5.44 11.49 22.51
C ARG A 275 4.13 10.77 22.22
N ARG A 276 2.99 11.42 22.42
CA ARG A 276 1.68 10.90 22.02
C ARG A 276 1.32 11.44 20.66
N TRP A 277 1.09 10.53 19.73
CA TRP A 277 0.55 10.82 18.43
C TRP A 277 -0.95 10.52 18.48
N VAL A 278 -1.80 11.43 18.00
CA VAL A 278 -3.25 11.28 18.09
C VAL A 278 -3.92 11.79 16.82
N LEU A 279 -4.96 11.10 16.35
CA LEU A 279 -5.72 11.55 15.19
C LEU A 279 -6.46 12.84 15.52
N LEU A 280 -6.29 13.88 14.70
CA LEU A 280 -6.96 15.17 14.89
C LEU A 280 -8.48 15.01 15.02
N ALA A 281 -9.07 14.15 14.18
CA ALA A 281 -10.50 13.88 14.20
C ALA A 281 -11.03 13.20 15.47
N SER A 282 -10.15 12.72 16.36
CA SER A 282 -10.53 12.11 17.64
C SER A 282 -10.49 13.09 18.82
N LEU A 283 -10.05 14.33 18.58
CA LEU A 283 -9.95 15.36 19.61
C LEU A 283 -11.18 16.26 19.63
N ASP A 284 -11.39 16.90 20.78
CA ASP A 284 -12.31 18.03 20.88
C ASP A 284 -11.78 19.21 20.05
N MET A 285 -12.68 19.93 19.38
CA MET A 285 -12.32 21.11 18.58
C MET A 285 -11.94 22.33 19.44
N ASN A 286 -12.04 22.21 20.76
CA ASN A 286 -11.62 23.23 21.72
C ASN A 286 -10.22 22.90 22.27
N TRP A 287 -9.25 23.76 21.97
CA TRP A 287 -7.87 23.61 22.43
C TRP A 287 -7.71 23.62 23.95
N GLU A 288 -8.53 24.36 24.69
CA GLU A 288 -8.45 24.38 26.16
C GLU A 288 -8.78 23.00 26.75
N THR A 289 -9.77 22.31 26.17
CA THR A 289 -10.12 20.94 26.57
C THR A 289 -8.99 19.96 26.27
N VAL A 290 -8.30 20.12 25.13
CA VAL A 290 -7.15 19.29 24.78
C VAL A 290 -5.98 19.54 25.72
N LYS A 291 -5.68 20.79 26.07
CA LYS A 291 -4.63 21.13 27.05
C LYS A 291 -4.91 20.55 28.43
N GLN A 292 -6.16 20.67 28.91
CA GLN A 292 -6.54 20.11 30.20
C GLN A 292 -6.35 18.60 30.22
N TRP A 293 -6.79 17.91 29.16
CA TRP A 293 -6.60 16.47 29.02
C TRP A 293 -5.11 16.06 29.01
N LEU A 294 -4.25 16.82 28.33
CA LEU A 294 -2.80 16.55 28.38
C LEU A 294 -2.22 16.75 29.78
N ALA A 295 -2.66 17.80 30.50
CA ALA A 295 -2.21 18.08 31.85
C ALA A 295 -2.66 17.00 32.84
N GLU A 296 -3.87 16.44 32.68
CA GLU A 296 -4.38 15.31 33.47
C GLU A 296 -3.51 14.05 33.30
N GLU A 297 -2.87 13.89 32.14
CA GLU A 297 -1.90 12.83 31.89
C GLU A 297 -0.45 13.18 32.27
N GLY A 298 -0.22 14.38 32.83
CA GLY A 298 1.11 14.86 33.19
C GLY A 298 1.99 15.18 31.98
N ARG A 299 1.40 15.57 30.85
CA ARG A 299 2.08 15.84 29.58
C ARG A 299 2.02 17.31 29.19
N SER A 300 3.07 17.76 28.53
CA SER A 300 3.11 19.07 27.90
C SER A 300 2.58 19.02 26.46
N PRO A 301 2.09 20.14 25.91
CA PRO A 301 1.73 20.22 24.49
C PRO A 301 2.86 19.87 23.51
N ALA A 302 4.13 20.04 23.90
CA ALA A 302 5.29 19.67 23.08
C ALA A 302 5.48 18.15 22.92
N GLU A 303 4.83 17.36 23.77
CA GLU A 303 4.81 15.89 23.67
C GLU A 303 3.65 15.39 22.81
N LEU A 304 2.85 16.29 22.23
CA LEU A 304 1.74 15.96 21.34
C LEU A 304 2.19 16.03 19.88
N THR A 305 1.84 15.00 19.11
CA THR A 305 1.87 15.01 17.65
C THR A 305 0.44 14.84 17.13
N LEU A 306 -0.07 15.85 16.43
CA LEU A 306 -1.36 15.75 15.76
C LEU A 306 -1.21 15.06 14.41
N VAL A 307 -1.87 13.92 14.28
CA VAL A 307 -1.92 13.15 13.03
C VAL A 307 -3.15 13.57 12.24
N VAL A 308 -2.90 14.25 11.14
CA VAL A 308 -3.90 14.73 10.19
C VAL A 308 -4.10 13.68 9.10
N ARG A 309 -5.32 13.55 8.59
CA ARG A 309 -5.60 12.80 7.36
C ARG A 309 -6.20 13.73 6.31
N SER A 310 -6.02 13.42 5.04
CA SER A 310 -6.60 14.21 3.94
C SER A 310 -8.13 14.35 4.05
N GLN A 311 -8.81 13.31 4.54
CA GLN A 311 -10.26 13.32 4.80
C GLN A 311 -10.69 14.23 5.97
N ASP A 312 -9.75 14.70 6.80
CA ASP A 312 -10.08 15.58 7.91
C ASP A 312 -10.35 17.02 7.44
N ALA A 313 -10.22 17.30 6.14
CA ALA A 313 -10.65 18.57 5.53
C ALA A 313 -10.11 19.80 6.29
N LEU A 314 -8.85 19.69 6.76
CA LEU A 314 -8.24 20.58 7.73
C LEU A 314 -8.20 22.04 7.24
N LEU A 315 -7.92 22.25 5.96
CA LEU A 315 -7.79 23.58 5.37
C LEU A 315 -9.13 24.24 5.03
N SER A 316 -10.20 23.46 4.95
CA SER A 316 -11.55 23.95 4.64
C SER A 316 -12.44 24.12 5.86
N LEU A 317 -12.13 23.46 6.98
CA LEU A 317 -12.92 23.53 8.22
C LEU A 317 -12.22 24.43 9.26
N PRO A 318 -12.75 25.64 9.52
CA PRO A 318 -12.08 26.63 10.38
C PRO A 318 -11.77 26.13 11.79
N GLU A 319 -12.67 25.35 12.39
CA GLU A 319 -12.50 24.81 13.74
C GLU A 319 -11.31 23.84 13.84
N ARG A 320 -11.17 22.94 12.85
CA ARG A 320 -10.03 22.00 12.77
C ARG A 320 -8.73 22.73 12.52
N PHE A 321 -8.75 23.71 11.61
CA PHE A 321 -7.58 24.54 11.31
C PHE A 321 -7.12 25.30 12.55
N SER A 322 -8.07 25.92 13.26
CA SER A 322 -7.82 26.65 14.51
C SER A 322 -7.18 25.74 15.56
N LEU A 323 -7.74 24.54 15.79
CA LEU A 323 -7.16 23.57 16.73
C LEU A 323 -5.72 23.19 16.36
N ALA A 324 -5.47 22.86 15.09
CA ALA A 324 -4.12 22.49 14.63
C ALA A 324 -3.13 23.65 14.78
N LEU A 325 -3.56 24.89 14.50
CA LEU A 325 -2.73 26.09 14.66
C LEU A 325 -2.43 26.37 16.13
N GLN A 326 -3.42 26.31 17.01
CA GLN A 326 -3.26 26.52 18.44
C GLN A 326 -2.34 25.46 19.08
N ALA A 327 -2.50 24.20 18.68
CA ALA A 327 -1.61 23.12 19.10
C ALA A 327 -0.18 23.37 18.62
N ARG A 328 0.02 23.81 17.37
CA ARG A 328 1.34 24.16 16.84
C ARG A 328 2.00 25.31 17.59
N LEU A 329 1.25 26.38 17.88
CA LEU A 329 1.73 27.51 18.66
C LEU A 329 2.13 27.11 20.09
N ALA A 330 1.50 26.07 20.64
CA ALA A 330 1.85 25.50 21.94
C ALA A 330 3.03 24.51 21.89
N GLY A 331 3.59 24.23 20.71
CA GLY A 331 4.76 23.36 20.54
C GLY A 331 4.45 21.92 20.10
N ALA A 332 3.18 21.57 19.87
CA ALA A 332 2.84 20.27 19.28
C ALA A 332 3.43 20.14 17.88
N THR A 333 3.65 18.92 17.42
CA THR A 333 4.10 18.63 16.06
C THR A 333 2.95 18.16 15.18
N LEU A 334 3.10 18.28 13.86
CA LEU A 334 2.11 17.79 12.90
C LEU A 334 2.69 16.62 12.11
N ALA A 335 1.86 15.61 11.91
CA ALA A 335 2.14 14.50 11.01
C ALA A 335 0.95 14.27 10.07
N LEU A 336 1.20 13.71 8.90
CA LEU A 336 0.17 13.33 7.95
C LEU A 336 0.11 11.81 7.81
N LEU A 337 -1.07 11.23 7.96
CA LEU A 337 -1.33 9.82 7.72
C LEU A 337 -1.98 9.61 6.35
N ILE A 338 -1.34 8.79 5.54
CA ILE A 338 -1.79 8.38 4.21
C ILE A 338 -2.10 6.89 4.28
N ASP A 339 -3.36 6.56 4.53
CA ASP A 339 -3.82 5.16 4.63
C ASP A 339 -4.06 4.52 3.26
N ARG A 340 -4.15 5.35 2.23
CA ARG A 340 -4.57 4.99 0.88
C ARG A 340 -3.91 5.90 -0.16
N PRO A 341 -3.53 5.36 -1.33
CA PRO A 341 -2.86 6.11 -2.38
C PRO A 341 -3.78 7.18 -3.00
N GLU A 342 -5.11 6.96 -3.02
CA GLU A 342 -6.05 7.97 -3.53
C GLU A 342 -6.19 9.19 -2.61
N ARG A 343 -5.47 9.21 -1.48
CA ARG A 343 -5.54 10.26 -0.45
C ARG A 343 -4.26 11.05 -0.29
N LEU A 344 -3.33 10.94 -1.24
CA LEU A 344 -2.17 11.82 -1.30
C LEU A 344 -2.65 13.29 -1.36
N SER A 345 -2.10 14.14 -0.49
CA SER A 345 -2.48 15.56 -0.43
C SER A 345 -1.25 16.45 -0.44
N PHE A 346 -0.86 16.85 -1.65
CA PHE A 346 0.19 17.85 -1.85
C PHE A 346 -0.19 19.20 -1.23
N GLU A 347 -1.48 19.54 -1.18
CA GLU A 347 -1.90 20.78 -0.55
C GLU A 347 -1.57 20.80 0.96
N LEU A 348 -1.87 19.73 1.68
CA LEU A 348 -1.50 19.62 3.10
C LEU A 348 0.01 19.62 3.28
N LEU A 349 0.75 18.94 2.40
CA LEU A 349 2.22 18.92 2.42
C LEU A 349 2.83 20.32 2.23
N GLU A 350 2.25 21.13 1.33
CA GLU A 350 2.80 22.46 1.00
C GLU A 350 2.39 23.54 2.01
N ARG A 351 1.21 23.42 2.61
CA ARG A 351 0.61 24.47 3.45
C ARG A 351 0.83 24.25 4.94
N LEU A 352 1.17 23.04 5.37
CA LEU A 352 1.35 22.72 6.79
C LEU A 352 2.82 22.42 7.10
N PRO A 353 3.32 22.84 8.27
CA PRO A 353 4.66 22.49 8.73
C PRO A 353 4.66 21.05 9.28
N LEU A 354 4.50 20.07 8.40
CA LEU A 354 4.55 18.65 8.73
C LEU A 354 6.00 18.25 9.08
N GLU A 355 6.16 17.42 10.11
CA GLU A 355 7.46 16.85 10.51
C GLU A 355 7.57 15.38 10.12
N ALA A 356 6.44 14.68 10.00
CA ALA A 356 6.39 13.26 9.70
C ALA A 356 5.23 12.88 8.77
N ILE A 357 5.47 11.88 7.91
CA ILE A 357 4.47 11.22 7.09
C ILE A 357 4.39 9.75 7.52
N LEU A 358 3.19 9.29 7.84
CA LEU A 358 2.87 7.91 8.12
C LEU A 358 2.21 7.30 6.88
N LEU A 359 2.86 6.35 6.23
CA LEU A 359 2.30 5.61 5.10
C LEU A 359 1.68 4.31 5.61
N GLY A 360 0.38 4.14 5.37
CA GLY A 360 -0.36 2.94 5.73
C GLY A 360 0.02 1.74 4.86
N TYR A 361 -0.26 0.54 5.35
CA TYR A 361 0.12 -0.73 4.71
C TYR A 361 -0.36 -0.84 3.25
N ARG A 362 -1.50 -0.21 2.91
CA ARG A 362 -2.07 -0.25 1.54
C ARG A 362 -1.29 0.59 0.53
N VAL A 363 -0.50 1.55 1.00
CA VAL A 363 0.33 2.41 0.16
C VAL A 363 1.64 1.70 -0.20
N GLN A 364 2.11 0.81 0.68
CA GLN A 364 3.42 0.20 0.56
C GLN A 364 3.67 -0.56 -0.75
N PRO A 365 2.74 -1.38 -1.28
CA PRO A 365 3.00 -2.09 -2.54
C PRO A 365 3.21 -1.15 -3.73
N GLN A 366 2.73 0.10 -3.65
CA GLN A 366 2.86 1.06 -4.74
C GLN A 366 4.19 1.83 -4.73
N LEU A 367 4.99 1.70 -3.66
CA LEU A 367 6.30 2.36 -3.54
C LEU A 367 7.33 1.88 -4.57
N ASP A 368 7.06 0.74 -5.21
CA ASP A 368 7.92 0.15 -6.24
C ASP A 368 7.40 0.41 -7.66
N HIS A 369 6.29 1.14 -7.82
CA HIS A 369 5.56 1.21 -9.09
C HIS A 369 5.57 2.59 -9.77
N GLY A 370 6.31 3.57 -9.27
CA GLY A 370 6.37 4.88 -9.90
C GLY A 370 5.11 5.74 -9.69
N GLY A 371 5.12 6.95 -10.23
CA GLY A 371 3.92 7.79 -10.38
C GLY A 371 3.66 8.79 -9.25
N LEU A 372 2.37 9.09 -9.00
CA LEU A 372 1.88 10.06 -8.01
C LEU A 372 2.53 9.92 -6.62
N LEU A 373 2.71 8.68 -6.17
CA LEU A 373 3.30 8.39 -4.87
C LEU A 373 4.77 8.77 -4.84
N ASP A 374 5.54 8.49 -5.88
CA ASP A 374 6.95 8.86 -5.95
C ASP A 374 7.14 10.37 -6.01
N SER A 375 6.33 11.07 -6.81
CA SER A 375 6.27 12.54 -6.83
C SER A 375 5.98 13.10 -5.43
N PHE A 376 5.03 12.50 -4.71
CA PHE A 376 4.69 12.89 -3.35
C PHE A 376 5.83 12.64 -2.36
N LEU A 377 6.51 11.50 -2.45
CA LEU A 377 7.63 11.14 -1.59
C LEU A 377 8.85 12.01 -1.85
N GLN A 378 9.16 12.30 -3.10
CA GLN A 378 10.20 13.26 -3.45
C GLN A 378 9.92 14.61 -2.82
N ARG A 379 8.70 15.13 -2.99
CA ARG A 379 8.32 16.41 -2.41
C ARG A 379 8.37 16.40 -0.87
N THR A 380 7.98 15.28 -0.28
CA THR A 380 8.05 15.06 1.17
C THR A 380 9.49 15.16 1.68
N ARG A 381 10.45 14.56 0.96
CA ARG A 381 11.89 14.65 1.27
C ARG A 381 12.43 16.06 1.11
N GLU A 382 12.05 16.77 0.04
CA GLU A 382 12.43 18.18 -0.17
C GLU A 382 11.96 19.10 0.96
N ARG A 383 10.80 18.79 1.54
CA ARG A 383 10.25 19.49 2.72
C ARG A 383 10.90 19.08 4.04
N GLY A 384 11.83 18.12 4.04
CA GLY A 384 12.52 17.62 5.24
C GLY A 384 11.64 16.78 6.17
N CYS A 385 10.52 16.25 5.67
CA CYS A 385 9.63 15.40 6.46
C CYS A 385 10.20 13.98 6.59
N GLN A 386 10.06 13.40 7.78
CA GLN A 386 10.47 12.01 8.05
C GLN A 386 9.37 11.05 7.61
N ILE A 387 9.72 9.94 6.95
CA ILE A 387 8.74 9.03 6.35
C ILE A 387 8.76 7.69 7.06
N TYR A 388 7.60 7.23 7.54
CA TYR A 388 7.45 5.97 8.26
C TYR A 388 6.48 5.04 7.55
N LEU A 389 6.84 3.76 7.50
CA LEU A 389 6.04 2.71 6.89
C LEU A 389 5.22 1.98 7.95
N ASP A 390 3.96 1.69 7.65
CA ASP A 390 3.10 0.86 8.49
C ASP A 390 3.63 -0.57 8.41
N ASP A 391 4.35 -0.94 9.46
CA ASP A 391 4.96 -2.25 9.62
C ASP A 391 4.71 -2.72 11.04
N PRO A 392 3.43 -3.05 11.35
CA PRO A 392 3.03 -3.40 12.71
C PRO A 392 3.71 -4.67 13.22
N TYR A 393 4.38 -5.40 12.33
CA TYR A 393 5.01 -6.68 12.60
C TYR A 393 6.52 -6.68 12.36
N ALA A 394 7.15 -5.53 12.14
CA ALA A 394 8.60 -5.41 12.02
C ALA A 394 9.23 -6.28 10.89
N LEU A 395 8.55 -6.38 9.75
CA LEU A 395 8.87 -7.27 8.62
C LEU A 395 9.76 -6.62 7.56
N LEU A 396 9.85 -5.29 7.59
CA LEU A 396 10.56 -4.55 6.57
C LEU A 396 12.06 -4.65 6.77
N ASP A 397 12.78 -4.88 5.67
CA ASP A 397 14.23 -4.78 5.66
C ASP A 397 14.63 -3.34 5.92
N ALA A 398 15.08 -3.08 7.14
CA ALA A 398 15.45 -1.77 7.61
C ALA A 398 16.50 -1.10 6.71
N ARG A 399 17.51 -1.86 6.24
CA ARG A 399 18.58 -1.30 5.41
C ARG A 399 18.07 -0.90 4.04
N TRP A 400 17.29 -1.79 3.42
CA TRP A 400 16.67 -1.53 2.11
C TRP A 400 15.82 -0.25 2.11
N TRP A 401 14.98 -0.06 3.13
CA TRP A 401 14.11 1.10 3.21
C TRP A 401 14.84 2.37 3.69
N GLU A 402 15.84 2.23 4.54
CA GLU A 402 16.71 3.35 4.94
C GLU A 402 17.46 3.94 3.73
N GLU A 403 18.03 3.09 2.87
CA GLU A 403 18.71 3.51 1.64
C GLU A 403 17.77 4.24 0.67
N ARG A 404 16.47 3.94 0.69
CA ARG A 404 15.42 4.61 -0.08
C ARG A 404 14.86 5.86 0.62
N GLY A 405 15.49 6.30 1.70
CA GLY A 405 15.15 7.54 2.42
C GLY A 405 13.95 7.42 3.37
N PHE A 406 13.53 6.21 3.75
CA PHE A 406 12.55 6.01 4.82
C PHE A 406 13.25 6.02 6.17
N HIS A 407 12.57 6.51 7.20
CA HIS A 407 13.19 6.80 8.50
C HIS A 407 12.80 5.78 9.57
N GLY A 408 11.80 4.94 9.31
CA GLY A 408 11.38 3.91 10.24
C GLY A 408 10.01 3.33 9.94
N ARG A 409 9.38 2.83 11.00
CA ARG A 409 8.09 2.14 10.97
C ARG A 409 7.12 2.62 12.05
N TRP A 410 5.84 2.29 11.92
CA TRP A 410 4.80 2.59 12.92
C TRP A 410 3.72 1.51 13.07
#